data_AF-A0A6J7UJK9-F1
#
_entry.id   AF-A0A6J7UJK9-F1
#
_cell.length_a   1.000
_cell.length_b   1.000
_cell.length_c   1.000
_cell.angle_alpha   90.00
_cell.angle_beta   90.00
_cell.angle_gamma   90.00
#
_symmetry.space_group_name_H-M   'P 1'
#
loop_
_entity.id
_entity.type
_entity.pdbx_description
1 polymer ?
#
loop_
_entity_poly.entity_id
_entity_poly.type
_entity_poly.pdbx_seq_one_letter_code
_entity_poly.pdbx_strand_id
1 'polypeptide(L)'
;MAVWIDENGMLVRPAEQASIERPASRDREIPADLPQRIQNMFREVRTIPDHSTEYRAALLDWVHNGSASRFALSPDEVVARSQPSGDEQARAAAYFDLGQHLLLTVGHDAAVPWWREAHRLFPDNWTYKRQAWTLVTTPEGAAENDLMQGPNAVYDGNWLDDVVAGGGGAKYYVEPRL
;
A
#
# COMPACT_ATOMS: atom_id res chain seq x y z
N MET A 1 -3.12 -5.28 -0.97
CA MET A 1 -2.39 -6.15 -0.01
C MET A 1 -3.40 -7.05 0.64
N ALA A 2 -3.00 -8.24 1.08
CA ALA A 2 -3.85 -9.12 1.87
C ALA A 2 -3.02 -9.87 2.91
N VAL A 3 -3.70 -10.37 3.94
CA VAL A 3 -3.17 -11.27 4.96
C VAL A 3 -3.94 -12.59 4.91
N TRP A 4 -3.29 -13.70 5.26
CA TRP A 4 -3.94 -15.01 5.37
C TRP A 4 -4.08 -15.37 6.84
N ILE A 5 -5.30 -15.74 7.23
CA ILE A 5 -5.66 -16.06 8.61
C ILE A 5 -6.32 -17.43 8.61
N ASP A 6 -5.81 -18.36 9.41
CA ASP A 6 -6.36 -19.72 9.53
C ASP A 6 -7.68 -19.74 10.34
N GLU A 7 -8.30 -20.92 10.44
CA GLU A 7 -9.57 -21.10 11.16
C GLU A 7 -9.46 -20.84 12.67
N ASN A 8 -8.24 -20.81 13.22
CA ASN A 8 -7.99 -20.49 14.63
C ASN A 8 -7.72 -18.99 14.85
N GLY A 9 -7.77 -18.17 13.79
CA GLY A 9 -7.49 -16.74 13.85
C GLY A 9 -5.99 -16.42 13.82
N MET A 10 -5.13 -17.37 13.44
CA MET A 10 -3.68 -17.16 13.39
C MET A 10 -3.25 -16.65 12.01
N LEU A 11 -2.41 -15.63 12.01
CA LEU A 11 -1.77 -15.13 10.79
C LEU A 11 -0.80 -16.19 10.26
N VAL A 12 -1.03 -16.67 9.03
CA VAL A 12 -0.18 -17.67 8.36
C VAL A 12 0.63 -17.09 7.20
N ARG A 13 0.36 -15.84 6.82
CA ARG A 13 1.20 -15.03 5.92
C ARG A 13 1.10 -13.54 6.28
N PRO A 14 2.20 -12.77 6.23
CA PRO A 14 2.18 -11.33 6.50
C PRO A 14 1.44 -10.55 5.41
N ALA A 15 1.27 -9.25 5.62
CA ALA A 15 0.69 -8.36 4.62
C ALA A 15 1.65 -8.20 3.43
N GLU A 16 1.26 -8.76 2.29
CA GLU A 16 2.04 -8.76 1.04
C GLU A 16 1.18 -8.26 -0.13
N GLN A 17 1.79 -7.99 -1.29
CA GLN A 17 1.05 -7.73 -2.52
C GLN A 17 0.11 -8.92 -2.80
N ALA A 18 -1.15 -8.61 -3.07
CA ALA A 18 -2.18 -9.59 -3.33
C ALA A 18 -2.98 -9.13 -4.54
N SER A 19 -2.80 -9.85 -5.65
CA SER A 19 -3.69 -9.79 -6.81
C SER A 19 -3.96 -11.22 -7.24
N ILE A 20 -5.18 -11.51 -7.68
CA ILE A 20 -5.55 -12.83 -8.23
C ILE A 20 -5.81 -12.75 -9.74
N GLU A 21 -5.77 -11.54 -10.30
CA GLU A 21 -5.98 -11.26 -11.70
C GLU A 21 -4.90 -10.30 -12.20
N ARG A 22 -4.42 -10.56 -13.41
CA ARG A 22 -3.52 -9.65 -14.12
C ARG A 22 -4.32 -8.42 -14.57
N PRO A 23 -3.94 -7.20 -14.18
CA PRO A 23 -4.69 -6.01 -14.58
C PRO A 23 -4.61 -5.81 -16.10
N ALA A 24 -5.77 -5.73 -16.75
CA ALA A 24 -5.86 -5.47 -18.20
C ALA A 24 -5.24 -4.13 -18.62
N SER A 25 -5.12 -3.18 -17.68
CA SER A 25 -4.47 -1.88 -17.89
C SER A 25 -2.98 -1.97 -18.20
N ARG A 26 -2.31 -3.10 -17.88
CA ARG A 26 -0.86 -3.25 -18.13
C ARG A 26 -0.50 -3.24 -19.60
N ASP A 27 -1.37 -3.76 -20.46
CA ASP A 27 -1.12 -3.87 -21.90
C ASP A 27 -1.65 -2.66 -22.69
N ARG A 28 -2.45 -1.79 -22.06
CA ARG A 28 -2.98 -0.60 -22.72
C ARG A 28 -1.88 0.41 -22.96
N GLU A 29 -1.75 0.91 -24.18
CA GLU A 29 -0.83 2.00 -24.51
C GLU A 29 -1.05 3.23 -23.62
N ILE A 30 0.05 3.91 -23.26
CA ILE A 30 -0.02 5.19 -22.56
C ILE A 30 -0.26 6.27 -23.64
N PRO A 31 -1.39 6.99 -23.61
CA PRO A 31 -1.65 8.02 -24.61
C PRO A 31 -0.58 9.12 -24.58
N ALA A 32 -0.10 9.49 -25.77
CA ALA A 32 1.02 10.43 -25.92
C ALA A 32 0.63 11.89 -25.62
N ASP A 33 -0.67 12.21 -25.67
CA ASP A 33 -1.26 13.51 -25.39
C ASP A 33 -1.44 13.80 -23.90
N LEU A 34 -1.25 12.79 -23.03
CA LEU A 34 -1.28 13.00 -21.59
C LEU A 34 -0.12 13.88 -21.10
N PRO A 35 -0.30 14.63 -20.00
CA PRO A 35 0.80 15.35 -19.37
C PRO A 35 1.97 14.41 -19.03
N GLN A 36 3.21 14.89 -19.22
CA GLN A 36 4.42 14.06 -19.06
C GLN A 36 4.50 13.38 -17.69
N ARG A 37 4.03 14.03 -16.62
CA ARG A 37 3.99 13.48 -15.27
C ARG A 37 3.07 12.26 -15.17
N ILE A 38 1.90 12.33 -15.79
CA ILE A 38 0.94 11.22 -15.82
C ILE A 38 1.50 10.06 -16.65
N GLN A 39 2.18 10.36 -17.77
CA GLN A 39 2.88 9.32 -18.53
C GLN A 39 3.97 8.63 -17.69
N ASN A 40 4.76 9.40 -16.94
CA ASN A 40 5.82 8.85 -16.07
C ASN A 40 5.24 7.97 -14.96
N MET A 41 4.15 8.42 -14.33
CA MET A 41 3.43 7.62 -13.35
C MET A 41 2.93 6.30 -13.93
N PHE A 42 2.32 6.29 -15.11
CA PHE A 42 1.91 5.03 -15.75
C PHE A 42 3.10 4.14 -16.11
N ARG A 43 4.26 4.70 -16.48
CA ARG A 43 5.49 3.93 -16.69
C ARG A 43 5.95 3.26 -15.40
N GLU A 44 5.93 3.96 -14.26
CA GLU A 44 6.26 3.36 -12.97
C GLU A 44 5.25 2.29 -12.54
N VAL A 45 3.95 2.52 -12.72
CA VAL A 45 2.93 1.49 -12.43
C VAL A 45 3.18 0.21 -13.22
N ARG A 46 3.67 0.31 -14.47
CA ARG A 46 4.03 -0.85 -15.30
C ARG A 46 5.27 -1.60 -14.81
N THR A 47 6.14 -1.00 -14.01
CA THR A 47 7.30 -1.69 -13.45
C THR A 47 6.96 -2.45 -12.17
N ILE A 48 5.79 -2.21 -11.56
CA ILE A 48 5.30 -2.99 -10.42
C ILE A 48 5.22 -4.47 -10.81
N PRO A 49 5.82 -5.41 -10.05
CA PRO A 49 5.77 -6.83 -10.36
C PRO A 49 4.34 -7.37 -10.34
N ASP A 50 4.06 -8.33 -11.21
CA ASP A 50 2.78 -9.02 -11.28
C ASP A 50 2.99 -10.47 -10.88
N HIS A 51 2.44 -10.82 -9.72
CA HIS A 51 2.47 -12.17 -9.14
C HIS A 51 1.07 -12.81 -9.14
N SER A 52 0.15 -12.30 -9.96
CA SER A 52 -1.27 -12.65 -9.85
C SER A 52 -1.57 -14.13 -10.10
N THR A 53 -0.85 -14.75 -11.04
CA THR A 53 -1.04 -16.17 -11.39
C THR A 53 -0.54 -17.07 -10.27
N GLU A 54 0.67 -16.82 -9.78
CA GLU A 54 1.34 -17.54 -8.71
C GLU A 54 0.56 -17.37 -7.39
N TYR A 55 0.13 -16.15 -7.09
CA TYR A 55 -0.63 -15.84 -5.89
C TYR A 55 -2.00 -16.53 -5.90
N ARG A 56 -2.69 -16.55 -7.04
CA ARG A 56 -3.94 -17.30 -7.19
C ARG A 56 -3.71 -18.80 -7.00
N ALA A 57 -2.65 -19.37 -7.55
CA ALA A 57 -2.32 -20.78 -7.38
C ALA A 57 -2.04 -21.12 -5.90
N ALA A 58 -1.28 -20.26 -5.21
CA ALA A 58 -0.99 -20.42 -3.78
C ALA A 58 -2.25 -20.32 -2.93
N LEU A 59 -3.15 -19.37 -3.23
CA LEU A 59 -4.42 -19.21 -2.54
C LEU A 59 -5.30 -20.45 -2.70
N LEU A 60 -5.40 -20.98 -3.93
CA LEU A 60 -6.16 -22.20 -4.19
C LEU A 60 -5.56 -23.41 -3.46
N ASP A 61 -4.24 -23.56 -3.43
CA ASP A 61 -3.59 -24.62 -2.64
C ASP A 61 -3.95 -24.50 -1.15
N TRP A 62 -3.94 -23.28 -0.61
CA TRP A 62 -4.31 -23.03 0.77
C TRP A 62 -5.79 -23.35 1.05
N VAL A 63 -6.71 -22.99 0.16
CA VAL A 63 -8.13 -23.35 0.29
C VAL A 63 -8.34 -24.88 0.33
N HIS A 64 -7.56 -25.65 -0.43
CA HIS A 64 -7.70 -27.11 -0.45
C HIS A 64 -7.00 -27.82 0.73
N ASN A 65 -5.86 -27.29 1.18
CA ASN A 65 -4.98 -27.97 2.13
C ASN A 65 -4.96 -27.35 3.53
N GLY A 66 -5.54 -26.16 3.72
CA GLY A 66 -5.52 -25.42 4.99
C GLY A 66 -4.10 -25.28 5.53
N SER A 67 -3.89 -25.60 6.80
CA SER A 67 -2.57 -25.55 7.46
C SER A 67 -1.53 -26.50 6.85
N ALA A 68 -1.92 -27.47 6.03
CA ALA A 68 -0.99 -28.36 5.32
C ALA A 68 -0.50 -27.78 3.97
N SER A 69 -1.01 -26.61 3.58
CA SER A 69 -0.52 -25.90 2.39
C SER A 69 0.94 -25.55 2.53
N ARG A 70 1.71 -25.77 1.45
CA ARG A 70 3.14 -25.40 1.41
C ARG A 70 3.37 -23.89 1.48
N PHE A 71 2.32 -23.10 1.25
CA PHE A 71 2.36 -21.63 1.25
C PHE A 71 1.92 -21.03 2.59
N ALA A 72 1.33 -21.83 3.48
CA ALA A 72 1.09 -21.46 4.87
C ALA A 72 2.42 -21.50 5.63
N LEU A 73 2.80 -20.38 6.23
CA LEU A 73 4.08 -20.25 6.93
C LEU A 73 3.92 -20.70 8.38
N SER A 74 5.03 -21.18 8.96
CA SER A 74 5.10 -21.39 10.40
C SER A 74 5.03 -20.05 11.15
N PRO A 75 4.61 -20.03 12.44
CA PRO A 75 4.57 -18.80 13.23
C PRO A 75 5.90 -18.02 13.24
N ASP A 76 7.03 -18.72 13.36
CA ASP A 76 8.36 -18.09 13.36
C ASP A 76 8.70 -17.46 12.00
N GLU A 77 8.30 -18.10 10.89
CA GLU A 77 8.45 -17.53 9.56
C GLU A 77 7.55 -16.31 9.35
N VAL A 78 6.33 -16.33 9.87
CA VAL A 78 5.43 -15.18 9.81
C VAL A 78 6.05 -14.01 10.56
N VAL A 79 6.59 -14.22 11.75
CA VAL A 79 7.29 -13.17 12.51
C VAL A 79 8.51 -12.67 11.76
N ALA A 80 9.35 -13.57 11.24
CA ALA A 80 10.57 -13.20 10.52
C ALA A 80 10.30 -12.46 9.20
N ARG A 81 9.18 -12.75 8.53
CA ARG A 81 8.76 -12.08 7.28
C ARG A 81 7.87 -10.86 7.53
N SER A 82 7.30 -10.73 8.73
CA SER A 82 6.62 -9.50 9.16
C SER A 82 7.66 -8.42 9.39
N GLN A 83 7.40 -7.22 8.88
CA GLN A 83 8.30 -6.09 9.12
C GLN A 83 8.30 -5.75 10.61
N PRO A 84 9.45 -5.79 11.31
CA PRO A 84 9.50 -5.48 12.72
C PRO A 84 9.10 -4.01 12.95
N SER A 85 8.19 -3.79 13.91
CA SER A 85 7.81 -2.45 14.32
C SER A 85 8.69 -2.02 15.49
N GLY A 86 9.72 -1.21 15.20
CA GLY A 86 10.49 -0.53 16.23
C GLY A 86 9.69 0.60 16.88
N ASP A 87 10.28 1.26 17.88
CA ASP A 87 9.65 2.34 18.63
C ASP A 87 9.15 3.49 17.74
N GLU A 88 9.87 3.80 16.66
CA GLU A 88 9.46 4.83 15.70
C GLU A 88 8.21 4.44 14.91
N GLN A 89 8.13 3.19 14.44
CA GLN A 89 6.96 2.68 13.73
C GLN A 89 5.74 2.59 14.65
N ALA A 90 5.93 2.14 15.90
CA ALA A 90 4.86 2.11 16.89
C ALA A 90 4.31 3.52 17.19
N ARG A 91 5.21 4.50 17.34
CA ARG A 91 4.83 5.91 17.53
C ARG A 91 4.19 6.51 16.29
N ALA A 92 4.66 6.16 15.09
CA ALA A 92 4.03 6.57 13.83
C ALA A 92 2.58 6.06 13.74
N ALA A 93 2.32 4.81 14.15
CA ALA A 93 0.97 4.27 14.22
C ALA A 93 0.08 5.05 15.19
N ALA A 94 0.58 5.35 16.40
CA ALA A 94 -0.16 6.15 17.38
C ALA A 94 -0.50 7.56 16.85
N TYR A 95 0.44 8.24 16.19
CA TYR A 95 0.17 9.52 15.55
C TYR A 95 -0.81 9.42 14.40
N PHE A 96 -0.71 8.35 13.60
CA PHE A 96 -1.64 8.11 12.52
C PHE A 96 -3.07 7.94 13.04
N ASP A 97 -3.26 7.12 14.08
CA ASP A 97 -4.56 6.88 14.71
C ASP A 97 -5.13 8.12 15.39
N LEU A 98 -4.28 8.96 15.99
CA LEU A 98 -4.71 10.26 16.51
C LEU A 98 -5.20 11.18 15.38
N GLY A 99 -4.50 11.20 14.24
CA GLY A 99 -4.95 11.91 13.04
C GLY A 99 -6.30 11.38 12.53
N GLN A 100 -6.49 10.05 12.47
CA GLN A 100 -7.77 9.44 12.10
C GLN A 100 -8.90 9.85 13.07
N HIS A 101 -8.64 9.85 14.37
CA HIS A 101 -9.61 10.27 15.37
C HIS A 101 -10.01 11.75 15.19
N LEU A 102 -9.04 12.64 14.98
CA LEU A 102 -9.28 14.07 14.80
C LEU A 102 -9.98 14.38 13.49
N LEU A 103 -9.68 13.64 12.40
CA LEU A 103 -10.42 13.75 11.14
C LEU A 103 -11.93 13.56 11.38
N LEU A 104 -12.29 12.54 12.16
CA LEU A 104 -13.68 12.16 12.39
C LEU A 104 -14.41 13.06 13.41
N THR A 105 -13.68 13.63 14.38
CA THR A 105 -14.29 14.35 15.52
C THR A 105 -14.15 15.87 15.44
N VAL A 106 -13.17 16.37 14.68
CA VAL A 106 -12.85 17.80 14.59
C VAL A 106 -12.80 18.26 13.14
N GLY A 107 -12.08 17.53 12.29
CA GLY A 107 -11.94 17.83 10.87
C GLY A 107 -10.52 17.62 10.35
N HIS A 108 -10.37 17.71 9.03
CA HIS A 108 -9.13 17.39 8.32
C HIS A 108 -7.92 18.22 8.79
N ASP A 109 -8.08 19.53 9.01
CA ASP A 109 -6.99 20.41 9.42
C ASP A 109 -6.39 20.03 10.79
N ALA A 110 -7.20 19.49 11.70
CA ALA A 110 -6.72 19.00 12.99
C ALA A 110 -5.94 17.69 12.87
N ALA A 111 -6.20 16.89 11.83
CA ALA A 111 -5.52 15.61 11.57
C ALA A 111 -4.12 15.81 10.94
N VAL A 112 -3.97 16.81 10.07
CA VAL A 112 -2.77 17.02 9.24
C VAL A 112 -1.46 17.03 10.04
N PRO A 113 -1.31 17.75 11.17
CA PRO A 113 -0.04 17.76 11.91
C PRO A 113 0.40 16.37 12.39
N TRP A 114 -0.56 15.53 12.79
CA TRP A 114 -0.28 14.19 13.29
C TRP A 114 0.06 13.21 12.17
N TRP A 115 -0.61 13.31 11.02
CA TRP A 115 -0.23 12.53 9.85
C TRP A 115 1.14 12.92 9.31
N ARG A 116 1.54 14.20 9.37
CA ARG A 116 2.91 14.63 9.04
C ARG A 116 3.95 13.98 9.96
N GLU A 117 3.69 13.91 11.27
CA GLU A 117 4.58 13.19 12.19
C GLU A 117 4.63 11.69 11.91
N ALA A 118 3.50 11.07 11.55
CA ALA A 118 3.47 9.67 11.14
C ALA A 118 4.31 9.43 9.87
N HIS A 119 4.21 10.32 8.87
CA HIS A 119 5.03 10.24 7.65
C HIS A 119 6.52 10.44 7.95
N ARG A 120 6.86 11.36 8.85
CA ARG A 120 8.25 11.63 9.24
C ARG A 120 8.89 10.43 9.96
N LEU A 121 8.14 9.76 10.84
CA LEU A 121 8.63 8.62 11.63
C LEU A 121 8.62 7.30 10.86
N PHE A 122 7.71 7.14 9.90
CA PHE A 122 7.65 5.93 9.07
C PHE A 122 7.46 6.29 7.60
N PRO A 123 8.49 6.85 6.93
CA PRO A 123 8.39 7.36 5.57
C PRO A 123 8.07 6.28 4.53
N ASP A 124 8.39 5.02 4.81
CA ASP A 124 8.12 3.90 3.91
C ASP A 124 6.69 3.34 4.05
N ASN A 125 5.89 3.84 5.00
CA ASN A 125 4.52 3.39 5.19
C ASN A 125 3.57 4.06 4.20
N TRP A 126 3.43 3.42 3.04
CA TRP A 126 2.54 3.87 1.97
C TRP A 126 1.07 3.98 2.39
N THR A 127 0.59 3.14 3.30
CA THR A 127 -0.82 3.19 3.74
C THR A 127 -1.13 4.56 4.35
N TYR A 128 -0.24 5.05 5.22
CA TYR A 128 -0.42 6.34 5.89
C TYR A 128 -0.33 7.51 4.91
N LYS A 129 0.65 7.47 4.00
CA LYS A 129 0.84 8.49 2.96
C LYS A 129 -0.37 8.57 2.03
N ARG A 130 -0.76 7.43 1.45
CA ARG A 130 -1.84 7.37 0.46
C ARG A 130 -3.17 7.80 1.03
N GLN A 131 -3.51 7.39 2.26
CA GLN A 131 -4.77 7.80 2.88
C GLN A 131 -4.81 9.33 3.07
N ALA A 132 -3.72 9.92 3.58
CA ALA A 132 -3.61 11.36 3.78
C ALA A 132 -3.64 12.14 2.45
N TRP A 133 -2.86 11.71 1.45
CA TRP A 133 -2.82 12.33 0.12
C TRP A 133 -4.17 12.26 -0.60
N THR A 134 -4.85 11.12 -0.53
CA THR A 134 -6.17 10.91 -1.15
C THR A 134 -7.17 11.96 -0.69
N LEU A 135 -7.18 12.30 0.60
CA LEU A 135 -8.12 13.28 1.16
C LEU A 135 -7.88 14.71 0.65
N VAL A 136 -6.64 15.07 0.30
CA VAL A 136 -6.29 16.41 -0.19
C VAL A 136 -6.29 16.52 -1.71
N THR A 137 -6.09 15.40 -2.42
CA THR A 137 -6.10 15.40 -3.88
C THR A 137 -7.46 15.08 -4.48
N THR A 138 -8.41 14.55 -3.69
CA THR A 138 -9.82 14.46 -4.11
C THR A 138 -10.43 15.86 -4.14
N PRO A 139 -10.92 16.35 -5.30
CA PRO A 139 -11.64 17.61 -5.35
C PRO A 139 -12.93 17.56 -4.52
N GLU A 140 -13.31 18.69 -3.92
CA GLU A 140 -14.58 18.81 -3.21
C GLU A 140 -15.76 18.47 -4.14
N GLY A 141 -16.65 17.59 -3.67
CA GLY A 141 -17.81 17.13 -4.45
C GLY A 141 -17.51 16.05 -5.50
N ALA A 142 -16.27 15.56 -5.61
CA ALA A 142 -15.96 14.44 -6.48
C ALA A 142 -16.65 13.16 -6.00
N ALA A 143 -17.28 12.43 -6.92
CA ALA A 143 -17.91 11.14 -6.62
C ALA A 143 -16.89 10.02 -6.38
N GLU A 144 -15.68 10.16 -6.91
CA GLU A 144 -14.59 9.19 -6.84
C GLU A 144 -13.24 9.89 -6.64
N ASN A 145 -12.27 9.21 -6.02
CA ASN A 145 -10.87 9.63 -5.98
C ASN A 145 -10.16 9.08 -7.24
N ASP A 146 -9.36 9.92 -7.91
CA ASP A 146 -8.64 9.53 -9.13
C ASP A 146 -7.48 8.53 -8.89
N LEU A 147 -7.11 8.32 -7.63
CA LEU A 147 -6.02 7.52 -7.09
C LEU A 147 -4.63 7.91 -7.59
N MET A 148 -4.51 9.10 -8.20
CA MET A 148 -3.26 9.61 -8.76
C MET A 148 -2.36 10.21 -7.69
N GLN A 149 -2.96 10.75 -6.61
CA GLN A 149 -2.27 11.20 -5.40
C GLN A 149 -1.09 12.12 -5.73
N GLY A 150 -1.34 13.10 -6.58
CA GLY A 150 -0.33 14.02 -7.12
C GLY A 150 0.19 15.05 -6.12
N PRO A 151 1.10 15.94 -6.56
CA PRO A 151 1.62 17.03 -5.73
C PRO A 151 0.49 17.88 -5.13
N ASN A 152 0.65 18.24 -3.87
CA ASN A 152 -0.31 19.06 -3.12
C ASN A 152 0.45 19.99 -2.16
N ALA A 153 -0.24 20.97 -1.57
CA ALA A 153 0.37 21.95 -0.67
C ALA A 153 0.37 21.52 0.82
N VAL A 154 -0.20 20.36 1.13
CA VAL A 154 -0.48 19.93 2.52
C VAL A 154 0.55 18.93 3.03
N TYR A 155 0.96 17.97 2.23
CA TYR A 155 1.95 16.96 2.61
C TYR A 155 3.19 17.09 1.77
N ASP A 156 4.33 16.78 2.39
CA ASP A 156 5.55 16.54 1.66
C ASP A 156 5.44 15.24 0.86
N GLY A 157 5.97 15.25 -0.35
CA GLY A 157 5.91 14.09 -1.24
C GLY A 157 4.55 13.89 -1.91
N ASN A 158 4.51 12.88 -2.76
CA ASN A 158 3.33 12.41 -3.48
C ASN A 158 3.68 11.06 -4.13
N TRP A 159 2.71 10.39 -4.74
CA TRP A 159 2.92 9.01 -5.20
C TRP A 159 4.13 8.87 -6.14
N LEU A 160 4.20 9.67 -7.21
CA LEU A 160 5.24 9.50 -8.23
C LEU A 160 6.64 9.78 -7.69
N ASP A 161 6.82 10.90 -7.01
CA ASP A 161 8.15 11.31 -6.57
C ASP A 161 8.68 10.36 -5.49
N ASP A 162 7.83 9.92 -4.57
CA ASP A 162 8.20 8.97 -3.52
C ASP A 162 8.45 7.56 -4.08
N VAL A 163 7.70 7.12 -5.10
CA VAL A 163 7.94 5.82 -5.77
C VAL A 163 9.30 5.83 -6.45
N VAL A 164 9.60 6.89 -7.20
CA VAL A 164 10.90 7.04 -7.87
C VAL A 164 12.03 7.10 -6.85
N ALA A 165 11.88 7.87 -5.76
CA ALA A 165 12.86 7.95 -4.69
C ALA A 165 13.07 6.60 -3.98
N GLY A 166 12.02 5.79 -3.83
CA GLY A 166 12.06 4.43 -3.27
C GLY A 166 12.66 3.37 -4.20
N GLY A 167 13.09 3.74 -5.41
CA GLY A 167 13.70 2.85 -6.39
C GLY A 167 12.74 2.30 -7.44
N GLY A 168 11.63 3.01 -7.69
CA GLY A 168 10.69 2.76 -8.77
C GLY A 168 9.57 1.80 -8.42
N GLY A 169 8.60 1.67 -9.34
CA GLY A 169 7.43 0.81 -9.17
C GLY A 169 7.78 -0.65 -8.86
N ALA A 170 8.92 -1.14 -9.35
CA ALA A 170 9.45 -2.48 -9.04
C ALA A 170 9.60 -2.76 -7.53
N LYS A 171 9.81 -1.72 -6.71
CA LYS A 171 10.00 -1.84 -5.24
C LYS A 171 8.80 -1.34 -4.44
N TYR A 172 7.69 -1.05 -5.11
CA TYR A 172 6.56 -0.36 -4.49
C TYR A 172 5.81 -1.20 -3.44
N TYR A 173 5.77 -2.53 -3.61
CA TYR A 173 5.13 -3.44 -2.68
C TYR A 173 6.11 -4.45 -2.09
N VAL A 174 5.75 -4.97 -0.90
CA VAL A 174 6.34 -6.22 -0.40
C VAL A 174 5.87 -7.36 -1.29
N GLU A 175 6.80 -7.94 -2.03
CA GLU A 175 6.51 -9.05 -2.94
C GLU A 175 6.16 -10.34 -2.17
N PRO A 176 5.14 -11.08 -2.59
CA PRO A 176 4.78 -12.34 -1.97
C PRO A 176 5.85 -13.39 -2.31
N ARG A 177 6.46 -13.98 -1.28
CA ARG A 177 7.41 -15.09 -1.46
C ARG A 177 6.63 -16.41 -1.49
N LEU A 178 6.25 -16.85 -2.70
CA LEU A 178 5.39 -18.00 -3.00
C LEU A 178 6.20 -19.23 -3.45
#